data_AF-A0A4V5MZY1-F1
#
_entry.id   AF-A0A4V5MZY1-F1
#
_cell.length_a   1.000
_cell.length_b   1.000
_cell.length_c   1.000
_cell.angle_alpha   90.00
_cell.angle_beta   90.00
_cell.angle_gamma   90.00
#
_symmetry.space_group_name_H-M   'P 1'
#
loop_
_entity.id
_entity.type
_entity.pdbx_description
1 polymer ?
#
loop_
_entity_poly.entity_id
_entity_poly.type
_entity_poly.pdbx_seq_one_letter_code
_entity_poly.pdbx_strand_id
1 'polypeptide(L)'
;MNRRTGLILDFGGVLTTSVPSCALGFDRRAGLPDGTFLSLIAKDPQGAALFADLERGAITQTEWNERTAALLGIDGTDLLRRALEDLRPEPSVIAAAQTARAAGITVGIFSNSLGAGPYDIYDGYYLDRLYDAVLISEDHKARKPDPALYRTMLDLMDLPGEACVFADDTARNLPPAEELGIATILARDPADTIAQLEALLGLPLTGHDQVVAS
;
A
#
# COMPACT_ATOMS: atom_id res chain seq x y z
N MET A 1 1.01 28.00 -8.85
CA MET A 1 1.54 26.67 -8.49
C MET A 1 1.33 25.77 -9.69
N ASN A 2 2.38 25.09 -10.16
CA ASN A 2 2.22 24.12 -11.24
C ASN A 2 1.41 22.94 -10.73
N ARG A 3 0.41 22.54 -11.51
CA ARG A 3 -0.46 21.39 -11.23
C ARG A 3 0.38 20.11 -11.32
N ARG A 4 0.25 19.21 -10.35
CA ARG A 4 0.88 17.88 -10.39
C ARG A 4 0.17 16.97 -11.38
N THR A 5 0.95 16.16 -12.09
CA THR A 5 0.47 15.27 -13.16
C THR A 5 0.73 13.80 -12.87
N GLY A 6 1.39 13.47 -11.75
CA GLY A 6 1.59 12.11 -11.26
C GLY A 6 0.95 11.88 -9.90
N LEU A 7 0.24 10.76 -9.76
CA LEU A 7 -0.31 10.26 -8.51
C LEU A 7 0.28 8.88 -8.22
N ILE A 8 0.96 8.72 -7.09
CA ILE A 8 1.50 7.44 -6.63
C ILE A 8 0.76 7.03 -5.36
N LEU A 9 0.29 5.81 -5.31
CA LEU A 9 -0.48 5.28 -4.18
C LEU A 9 0.20 4.03 -3.63
N ASP A 10 0.31 3.95 -2.30
CA ASP A 10 0.48 2.65 -1.66
C ASP A 10 -0.77 1.77 -1.89
N PHE A 11 -0.62 0.47 -1.63
CA PHE A 11 -1.72 -0.48 -1.73
C PHE A 11 -2.39 -0.68 -0.37
N GLY A 12 -1.66 -1.29 0.57
CA GLY A 12 -2.14 -1.53 1.94
C GLY A 12 -2.32 -0.21 2.70
N GLY A 13 -3.47 0.00 3.32
CA GLY A 13 -3.75 1.22 4.07
C GLY A 13 -4.12 2.44 3.23
N VAL A 14 -4.11 2.33 1.90
CA VAL A 14 -4.52 3.39 0.96
C VAL A 14 -5.60 2.91 -0.01
N LEU A 15 -5.33 1.90 -0.84
CA LEU A 15 -6.34 1.27 -1.70
C LEU A 15 -7.12 0.16 -0.98
N THR A 16 -6.64 -0.25 0.17
CA THR A 16 -7.30 -1.18 1.08
C THR A 16 -7.22 -0.63 2.51
N THR A 17 -7.94 -1.26 3.43
CA THR A 17 -7.61 -1.15 4.85
C THR A 17 -6.16 -1.59 5.10
N SER A 18 -5.58 -1.24 6.25
CA SER A 18 -4.17 -1.52 6.54
C SER A 18 -3.97 -2.93 7.11
N VAL A 19 -2.76 -3.50 6.96
CA VAL A 19 -2.39 -4.77 7.60
C VAL A 19 -2.60 -4.72 9.13
N PRO A 20 -2.19 -3.65 9.85
CA PRO A 20 -2.50 -3.50 11.27
C PRO A 20 -3.99 -3.58 11.61
N SER A 21 -4.88 -3.12 10.73
CA SER A 21 -6.34 -3.18 10.98
C SER A 21 -6.89 -4.61 10.99
N CYS A 22 -6.21 -5.55 10.31
CA CYS A 22 -6.60 -6.96 10.26
C CYS A 22 -6.09 -7.75 11.48
N ALA A 23 -5.00 -7.29 12.11
CA ALA A 23 -4.26 -8.07 13.11
C ALA A 23 -5.12 -8.49 14.30
N LEU A 24 -5.99 -7.61 14.80
CA LEU A 24 -6.86 -7.91 15.94
C LEU A 24 -7.88 -9.01 15.63
N GLY A 25 -8.48 -8.97 14.44
CA GLY A 25 -9.41 -10.01 14.00
C GLY A 25 -8.71 -11.36 13.86
N PHE A 26 -7.51 -11.34 13.28
CA PHE A 26 -6.67 -12.53 13.15
C PHE A 26 -6.28 -13.13 14.51
N ASP A 27 -5.76 -12.32 15.45
CA ASP A 27 -5.35 -12.79 16.77
C ASP A 27 -6.50 -13.57 17.45
N ARG A 28 -7.71 -13.00 17.42
CA ARG A 28 -8.90 -13.65 18.00
C ARG A 28 -9.28 -14.95 17.32
N ARG A 29 -9.26 -15.00 15.98
CA ARG A 29 -9.54 -16.23 15.22
C ARG A 29 -8.48 -17.31 15.45
N ALA A 30 -7.24 -16.90 15.68
CA ALA A 30 -6.10 -17.80 15.94
C ALA A 30 -5.98 -18.21 17.42
N GLY A 31 -6.78 -17.65 18.33
CA GLY A 31 -6.69 -17.91 19.77
C GLY A 31 -5.47 -17.26 20.44
N LEU A 32 -4.93 -16.20 19.83
CA LEU A 32 -3.79 -15.43 20.34
C LEU A 32 -4.27 -14.26 21.20
N PRO A 33 -3.44 -13.78 22.15
CA PRO A 33 -3.69 -12.52 22.83
C PRO A 33 -3.76 -11.34 21.85
N ASP A 34 -4.68 -10.40 22.08
CA ASP A 34 -4.85 -9.19 21.26
C ASP A 34 -3.50 -8.43 21.09
N GLY A 35 -3.09 -8.19 19.84
CA GLY A 35 -1.87 -7.47 19.48
C GLY A 35 -0.63 -8.35 19.26
N THR A 36 -0.76 -9.67 19.42
CA THR A 36 0.37 -10.61 19.27
C THR A 36 0.94 -10.58 17.86
N PHE A 37 0.09 -10.76 16.84
CA PHE A 37 0.54 -10.81 15.45
C PHE A 37 1.22 -9.51 15.01
N LEU A 38 0.59 -8.36 15.29
CA LEU A 38 1.15 -7.06 14.94
C LEU A 38 2.49 -6.80 15.65
N SER A 39 2.59 -7.17 16.93
CA SER A 39 3.84 -7.03 17.67
C SER A 39 4.94 -7.91 17.08
N LEU A 40 4.61 -9.13 16.64
CA LEU A 40 5.58 -10.04 16.02
C LEU A 40 6.15 -9.45 14.71
N ILE A 41 5.28 -9.00 13.79
CA ILE A 41 5.74 -8.53 12.48
C ILE A 41 6.37 -7.13 12.51
N ALA A 42 6.12 -6.34 13.55
CA ALA A 42 6.57 -4.94 13.61
C ALA A 42 7.65 -4.65 14.68
N LYS A 43 7.73 -5.45 15.76
CA LYS A 43 8.59 -5.14 16.93
C LYS A 43 9.52 -6.27 17.32
N ASP A 44 9.10 -7.52 17.16
CA ASP A 44 9.96 -8.66 17.43
C ASP A 44 11.10 -8.71 16.39
N PRO A 45 12.38 -8.82 16.80
CA PRO A 45 13.50 -8.79 15.85
C PRO A 45 13.45 -9.89 14.80
N GLN A 46 13.00 -11.10 15.17
CA GLN A 46 12.97 -12.23 14.25
C GLN A 46 11.74 -12.15 13.33
N GLY A 47 10.57 -11.88 13.89
CA GLY A 47 9.33 -11.71 13.12
C GLY A 47 9.39 -10.52 12.15
N ALA A 48 9.92 -9.38 12.59
CA ALA A 48 10.10 -8.21 11.72
C ALA A 48 11.13 -8.45 10.62
N ALA A 49 12.21 -9.21 10.88
CA ALA A 49 13.16 -9.60 9.86
C ALA A 49 12.51 -10.51 8.79
N LEU A 50 11.71 -11.50 9.22
CA LEU A 50 10.94 -12.35 8.30
C LEU A 50 9.98 -11.53 7.44
N PHE A 51 9.22 -10.62 8.04
CA PHE A 51 8.29 -9.78 7.31
C PHE A 51 9.01 -8.90 6.28
N ALA A 52 10.13 -8.30 6.66
CA ALA A 52 10.94 -7.51 5.74
C ALA A 52 11.60 -8.35 4.63
N ASP A 53 11.95 -9.62 4.90
CA ASP A 53 12.44 -10.58 3.90
C ASP A 53 11.34 -10.98 2.92
N LEU A 54 10.09 -11.12 3.39
CA LEU A 54 8.93 -11.33 2.52
C LEU A 54 8.70 -10.11 1.62
N GLU A 55 8.70 -8.89 2.19
CA GLU A 55 8.49 -7.66 1.43
C GLU A 55 9.51 -7.46 0.30
N ARG A 56 10.77 -7.86 0.51
CA ARG A 56 11.80 -7.78 -0.54
C ARG A 56 11.85 -9.02 -1.45
N GLY A 57 11.00 -10.02 -1.24
CA GLY A 57 11.04 -11.28 -1.98
C GLY A 57 12.34 -12.08 -1.79
N ALA A 58 12.96 -11.99 -0.60
CA ALA A 58 14.10 -12.81 -0.19
C ALA A 58 13.68 -14.19 0.33
N ILE A 59 12.44 -14.29 0.82
CA ILE A 59 11.77 -15.55 1.13
C ILE A 59 10.40 -15.58 0.44
N THR A 60 9.92 -16.78 0.15
CA THR A 60 8.59 -17.02 -0.38
C THR A 60 7.51 -16.82 0.69
N GLN A 61 6.26 -16.62 0.28
CA GLN A 61 5.13 -16.56 1.23
C GLN A 61 4.98 -17.87 2.01
N THR A 62 5.25 -19.02 1.38
CA THR A 62 5.25 -20.34 2.07
C THR A 62 6.28 -20.39 3.18
N GLU A 63 7.53 -19.99 2.92
CA GLU A 63 8.57 -19.94 3.95
C GLU A 63 8.23 -18.93 5.06
N TRP A 64 7.66 -17.78 4.70
CA TRP A 64 7.20 -16.81 5.70
C TRP A 64 6.07 -17.36 6.57
N ASN A 65 5.07 -18.00 5.96
CA ASN A 65 3.94 -18.63 6.65
C ASN A 65 4.44 -19.67 7.67
N GLU A 66 5.33 -20.58 7.26
CA GLU A 66 5.89 -21.61 8.13
C GLU A 66 6.69 -21.02 9.30
N ARG A 67 7.63 -20.11 8.99
CA ARG A 67 8.55 -19.56 10.00
C ARG A 67 7.86 -18.62 10.97
N THR A 68 6.89 -17.83 10.50
CA THR A 68 6.11 -16.92 11.35
C THR A 68 5.12 -17.69 12.22
N ALA A 69 4.47 -18.72 11.69
CA ALA A 69 3.58 -19.58 12.47
C ALA A 69 4.32 -20.31 13.60
N ALA A 70 5.55 -20.76 13.35
CA ALA A 70 6.40 -21.36 14.38
C ALA A 70 6.69 -20.40 15.54
N LEU A 71 6.87 -19.09 15.27
CA LEU A 71 7.05 -18.06 16.30
C LEU A 71 5.76 -17.79 17.09
N LEU A 72 4.61 -17.90 16.43
CA LEU A 72 3.29 -17.73 17.04
C LEU A 72 2.82 -18.99 17.81
N GLY A 73 3.41 -20.15 17.54
CA GLY A 73 2.98 -21.43 18.11
C GLY A 73 1.65 -21.94 17.52
N ILE A 74 1.37 -21.63 16.25
CA ILE A 74 0.11 -22.01 15.56
C ILE A 74 0.38 -22.75 14.24
N ASP A 75 -0.67 -23.26 13.61
CA ASP A 75 -0.62 -23.81 12.25
C ASP A 75 -0.33 -22.72 11.20
N GLY A 76 0.63 -22.98 10.32
CA GLY A 76 1.08 -22.05 9.27
C GLY A 76 0.35 -22.17 7.94
N THR A 77 -0.56 -23.11 7.79
CA THR A 77 -1.34 -23.28 6.55
C THR A 77 -2.09 -21.99 6.22
N ASP A 78 -1.78 -21.41 5.04
CA ASP A 78 -2.34 -20.15 4.53
C ASP A 78 -2.32 -19.01 5.56
N LEU A 79 -1.25 -18.93 6.37
CA LEU A 79 -1.16 -17.95 7.46
C LEU A 79 -1.41 -16.51 6.99
N LEU A 80 -0.78 -16.06 5.90
CA LEU A 80 -0.98 -14.71 5.39
C LEU A 80 -2.45 -14.44 5.02
N ARG A 81 -3.10 -15.37 4.30
CA ARG A 81 -4.52 -15.25 3.93
C ARG A 81 -5.40 -15.12 5.17
N ARG A 82 -5.16 -15.94 6.19
CA ARG A 82 -5.89 -15.89 7.47
C ARG A 82 -5.65 -14.56 8.21
N ALA A 83 -4.41 -14.08 8.19
CA ALA A 83 -4.01 -12.83 8.80
C ALA A 83 -4.68 -11.61 8.13
N LEU A 84 -4.91 -11.69 6.82
CA LEU A 84 -5.51 -10.63 6.00
C LEU A 84 -6.98 -10.87 5.65
N GLU A 85 -7.66 -11.80 6.33
CA GLU A 85 -9.07 -12.13 6.05
C GLU A 85 -10.01 -10.92 6.22
N ASP A 86 -9.63 -9.94 7.03
CA ASP A 86 -10.37 -8.69 7.26
C ASP A 86 -9.89 -7.53 6.37
N LEU A 87 -8.95 -7.77 5.45
CA LEU A 87 -8.51 -6.76 4.48
C LEU A 87 -9.68 -6.43 3.55
N ARG A 88 -10.00 -5.15 3.42
CA ARG A 88 -11.11 -4.70 2.55
C ARG A 88 -10.59 -3.64 1.58
N PRO A 89 -11.08 -3.62 0.33
CA PRO A 89 -10.87 -2.48 -0.55
C PRO A 89 -11.33 -1.18 0.11
N GLU A 90 -10.70 -0.06 -0.25
CA GLU A 90 -11.18 1.29 0.07
C GLU A 90 -11.78 1.90 -1.21
N PRO A 91 -13.10 1.75 -1.43
CA PRO A 91 -13.72 2.09 -2.71
C PRO A 91 -13.62 3.59 -3.03
N SER A 92 -13.60 4.45 -2.02
CA SER A 92 -13.53 5.90 -2.22
C SER A 92 -12.18 6.33 -2.81
N VAL A 93 -11.07 5.78 -2.31
CA VAL A 93 -9.72 6.07 -2.81
C VAL A 93 -9.50 5.40 -4.16
N ILE A 94 -9.99 4.17 -4.37
CA ILE A 94 -9.97 3.51 -5.69
C ILE A 94 -10.70 4.37 -6.72
N ALA A 95 -11.91 4.84 -6.43
CA ALA A 95 -12.67 5.70 -7.32
C ALA A 95 -11.94 7.03 -7.60
N ALA A 96 -11.37 7.67 -6.57
CA ALA A 96 -10.58 8.88 -6.72
C ALA A 96 -9.38 8.68 -7.65
N ALA A 97 -8.66 7.57 -7.53
CA ALA A 97 -7.55 7.21 -8.42
C ALA A 97 -8.03 7.07 -9.88
N GLN A 98 -9.17 6.43 -10.11
CA GLN A 98 -9.74 6.31 -11.47
C GLN A 98 -10.21 7.65 -12.04
N THR A 99 -10.79 8.53 -11.21
CA THR A 99 -11.15 9.90 -11.61
C THR A 99 -9.90 10.70 -12.00
N ALA A 100 -8.82 10.62 -11.21
CA ALA A 100 -7.55 11.27 -11.52
C ALA A 100 -7.01 10.79 -12.88
N ARG A 101 -7.00 9.47 -13.08
CA ARG A 101 -6.54 8.84 -14.33
C ARG A 101 -7.35 9.30 -15.54
N ALA A 102 -8.68 9.29 -15.44
CA ALA A 102 -9.57 9.76 -16.50
C ALA A 102 -9.38 11.25 -16.83
N ALA A 103 -8.90 12.05 -15.86
CA ALA A 103 -8.56 13.46 -16.04
C ALA A 103 -7.13 13.70 -16.59
N GLY A 104 -6.42 12.63 -16.98
CA GLY A 104 -5.09 12.68 -17.59
C GLY A 104 -3.93 12.75 -16.59
N ILE A 105 -4.16 12.39 -15.32
CA ILE A 105 -3.08 12.17 -14.34
C ILE A 105 -2.51 10.76 -14.56
N THR A 106 -1.19 10.62 -14.65
CA THR A 106 -0.54 9.31 -14.62
C THR A 106 -0.69 8.74 -13.21
N VAL A 107 -1.26 7.54 -13.07
CA VAL A 107 -1.49 6.93 -11.75
C VAL A 107 -0.65 5.67 -11.58
N GLY A 108 0.15 5.64 -10.53
CA GLY A 108 1.05 4.55 -10.19
C GLY A 108 0.73 3.87 -8.86
N ILE A 109 1.04 2.57 -8.78
CA ILE A 109 1.02 1.78 -7.54
C ILE A 109 2.44 1.51 -7.08
N PHE A 110 2.72 1.80 -5.81
CA PHE A 110 4.02 1.54 -5.19
C PHE A 110 3.85 0.78 -3.88
N SER A 111 3.94 -0.55 -3.94
CA SER A 111 3.60 -1.45 -2.84
C SER A 111 4.78 -2.27 -2.37
N ASN A 112 4.94 -2.40 -1.04
CA ASN A 112 5.73 -3.48 -0.48
C ASN A 112 4.94 -4.79 -0.61
N SER A 113 5.49 -5.79 -1.31
CA SER A 113 4.83 -7.07 -1.56
C SER A 113 4.59 -7.87 -0.28
N LEU A 114 3.61 -8.77 -0.30
CA LEU A 114 3.44 -9.83 0.69
C LEU A 114 3.62 -11.24 0.05
N GLY A 115 4.35 -11.30 -1.05
CA GLY A 115 4.64 -12.49 -1.85
C GLY A 115 3.53 -12.84 -2.85
N ALA A 116 3.93 -13.38 -4.00
CA ALA A 116 3.03 -13.71 -5.11
C ALA A 116 2.12 -14.95 -4.93
N GLY A 117 2.22 -15.68 -3.82
CA GLY A 117 1.38 -16.86 -3.59
C GLY A 117 1.86 -17.73 -2.42
N PRO A 118 0.98 -18.55 -1.80
CA PRO A 118 -0.30 -19.03 -2.37
C PRO A 118 -1.48 -18.04 -2.32
N TYR A 119 -1.39 -16.94 -1.58
CA TYR A 119 -2.41 -15.90 -1.55
C TYR A 119 -1.90 -14.59 -2.15
N ASP A 120 -2.43 -14.21 -3.31
CA ASP A 120 -2.11 -12.94 -3.96
C ASP A 120 -3.05 -11.84 -3.46
N ILE A 121 -2.50 -10.81 -2.82
CA ILE A 121 -3.27 -9.67 -2.29
C ILE A 121 -3.75 -8.70 -3.38
N TYR A 122 -3.18 -8.80 -4.58
CA TYR A 122 -3.48 -7.93 -5.72
C TYR A 122 -4.55 -8.53 -6.64
N ASP A 123 -4.91 -9.81 -6.43
CA ASP A 123 -5.94 -10.48 -7.21
C ASP A 123 -7.28 -9.72 -7.12
N GLY A 124 -7.93 -9.53 -8.27
CA GLY A 124 -9.16 -8.74 -8.40
C GLY A 124 -9.00 -7.22 -8.49
N TYR A 125 -7.79 -6.66 -8.34
CA TYR A 125 -7.53 -5.22 -8.49
C TYR A 125 -7.09 -4.80 -9.89
N TYR A 126 -6.78 -5.75 -10.78
CA TYR A 126 -6.44 -5.51 -12.19
C TYR A 126 -5.37 -4.41 -12.37
N LEU A 127 -4.28 -4.53 -11.60
CA LEU A 127 -3.29 -3.46 -11.49
C LEU A 127 -2.69 -3.07 -12.86
N ASP A 128 -2.52 -4.05 -13.74
CA ASP A 128 -2.01 -3.92 -15.11
C ASP A 128 -2.95 -3.15 -16.06
N ARG A 129 -4.23 -2.98 -15.70
CA ARG A 129 -5.25 -2.34 -16.55
C ARG A 129 -5.72 -1.00 -16.02
N LEU A 130 -5.75 -0.85 -14.70
CA LEU A 130 -6.35 0.30 -14.01
C LEU A 130 -5.32 1.36 -13.61
N TYR A 131 -4.03 1.08 -13.75
CA TYR A 131 -2.94 1.96 -13.38
C TYR A 131 -1.88 1.98 -14.49
N ASP A 132 -1.16 3.09 -14.60
CA ASP A 132 -0.22 3.35 -15.69
C ASP A 132 1.21 2.86 -15.35
N ALA A 133 1.52 2.78 -14.06
CA ALA A 133 2.79 2.26 -13.53
C ALA A 133 2.55 1.40 -12.29
N VAL A 134 3.20 0.24 -12.20
CA VAL A 134 3.05 -0.65 -11.05
C VAL A 134 4.45 -1.10 -10.62
N LEU A 135 4.78 -0.82 -9.36
CA LEU A 135 6.02 -1.25 -8.72
C LEU A 135 5.66 -2.10 -7.50
N ILE A 136 5.90 -3.42 -7.62
CA ILE A 136 5.78 -4.39 -6.54
C ILE A 136 7.19 -4.75 -6.08
N SER A 137 7.48 -4.53 -4.80
CA SER A 137 8.87 -4.52 -4.30
C SER A 137 9.64 -5.84 -4.44
N GLU A 138 8.96 -7.00 -4.43
CA GLU A 138 9.61 -8.32 -4.51
C GLU A 138 10.35 -8.56 -5.83
N ASP A 139 9.91 -7.90 -6.91
CA ASP A 139 10.51 -7.96 -8.25
C ASP A 139 11.85 -7.21 -8.32
N HIS A 140 12.09 -6.32 -7.35
CA HIS A 140 13.27 -5.46 -7.28
C HIS A 140 14.25 -5.87 -6.19
N LYS A 141 13.93 -6.90 -5.38
CA LYS A 141 14.75 -7.35 -4.24
C LYS A 141 15.07 -6.25 -3.23
N ALA A 142 14.18 -5.28 -3.13
CA ALA A 142 14.25 -4.15 -2.21
C ALA A 142 12.86 -3.89 -1.63
N ARG A 143 12.71 -2.90 -0.75
CA ARG A 143 11.40 -2.47 -0.22
C ARG A 143 11.46 -1.01 0.20
N LYS A 144 10.31 -0.34 0.29
CA LYS A 144 10.22 0.96 0.98
C LYS A 144 10.77 0.82 2.41
N PRO A 145 11.60 1.77 2.90
CA PRO A 145 11.93 3.07 2.31
C PRO A 145 13.26 3.15 1.53
N ASP A 146 13.69 2.10 0.82
CA ASP A 146 14.91 2.16 0.00
C ASP A 146 14.82 3.22 -1.12
N PRO A 147 15.68 4.25 -1.14
CA PRO A 147 15.65 5.34 -2.13
C PRO A 147 15.75 4.88 -3.59
N ALA A 148 16.32 3.70 -3.87
CA ALA A 148 16.42 3.17 -5.23
C ALA A 148 15.04 2.87 -5.83
N LEU A 149 14.08 2.43 -5.03
CA LEU A 149 12.73 2.12 -5.52
C LEU A 149 11.94 3.38 -5.88
N TYR A 150 12.14 4.50 -5.19
CA TYR A 150 11.45 5.75 -5.51
C TYR A 150 11.91 6.31 -6.85
N ARG A 151 13.22 6.19 -7.16
CA ARG A 151 13.74 6.53 -8.50
C ARG A 151 13.16 5.62 -9.58
N THR A 152 13.14 4.32 -9.30
CA THR A 152 12.51 3.33 -10.20
C THR A 152 11.03 3.66 -10.44
N MET A 153 10.30 4.07 -9.41
CA MET A 153 8.90 4.49 -9.54
C MET A 153 8.78 5.72 -10.44
N LEU A 154 9.63 6.74 -10.27
CA LEU A 154 9.62 7.92 -11.15
C LEU A 154 9.97 7.57 -12.61
N ASP A 155 10.90 6.65 -12.82
CA ASP A 155 11.25 6.14 -14.16
C ASP A 155 10.05 5.42 -14.80
N LEU A 156 9.31 4.62 -14.04
CA LEU A 156 8.08 3.96 -14.52
C LEU A 156 6.95 4.95 -14.81
N MET A 157 6.86 6.04 -14.04
CA MET A 157 5.88 7.11 -14.26
C MET A 157 6.22 8.00 -15.45
N ASP A 158 7.49 8.01 -15.90
CA ASP A 158 8.06 8.97 -16.85
C ASP A 158 7.81 10.44 -16.43
N LEU A 159 7.97 10.71 -15.14
CA LEU A 159 7.71 12.02 -14.54
C LEU A 159 8.80 12.42 -13.53
N PRO A 160 9.16 13.72 -13.44
CA PRO A 160 10.01 14.21 -12.37
C PRO A 160 9.27 14.19 -11.02
N GLY A 161 10.00 14.12 -9.91
CA GLY A 161 9.39 14.04 -8.59
C GLY A 161 8.51 15.23 -8.25
N GLU A 162 8.87 16.45 -8.69
CA GLU A 162 8.09 17.67 -8.45
C GLU A 162 6.70 17.66 -9.11
N ALA A 163 6.51 16.80 -10.12
CA ALA A 163 5.22 16.60 -10.77
C ALA A 163 4.33 15.56 -10.06
N CYS A 164 4.87 14.87 -9.05
CA CYS A 164 4.22 13.74 -8.39
C CYS A 164 3.73 14.06 -6.98
N VAL A 165 2.67 13.38 -6.57
CA VAL A 165 2.26 13.22 -5.17
C VAL A 165 2.24 11.73 -4.81
N PHE A 166 2.70 11.38 -3.61
CA PHE A 166 2.73 10.04 -3.07
C PHE A 166 1.92 9.96 -1.78
N ALA A 167 0.91 9.08 -1.73
CA ALA A 167 0.15 8.78 -0.53
C ALA A 167 0.52 7.39 0.00
N ASP A 168 0.93 7.33 1.27
CA ASP A 168 1.33 6.10 1.97
C ASP A 168 0.91 6.20 3.45
N ASP A 169 0.48 5.09 4.05
CA ASP A 169 -0.01 5.08 5.44
C ASP A 169 1.14 5.05 6.47
N THR A 170 2.36 4.79 6.00
CA THR A 170 3.53 4.52 6.82
C THR A 170 4.51 5.68 6.74
N ALA A 171 4.55 6.52 7.78
CA ALA A 171 5.33 7.76 7.83
C ALA A 171 6.83 7.62 7.47
N ARG A 172 7.47 6.48 7.76
CA ARG A 172 8.87 6.23 7.40
C ARG A 172 9.11 6.10 5.88
N ASN A 173 8.06 5.87 5.09
CA ASN A 173 8.13 5.73 3.64
C ASN A 173 8.09 7.10 2.92
N LEU A 174 7.78 8.19 3.62
CA LEU A 174 7.62 9.51 3.01
C LEU A 174 8.95 10.26 2.78
N PRO A 175 9.93 10.28 3.71
CA PRO A 175 11.13 11.09 3.56
C PRO A 175 11.95 10.85 2.27
N PRO A 176 12.19 9.62 1.81
CA PRO A 176 12.90 9.40 0.54
C PRO A 176 12.16 9.97 -0.68
N ALA A 177 10.83 10.05 -0.62
CA ALA A 177 10.03 10.66 -1.68
C ALA A 177 10.20 12.19 -1.67
N GLU A 178 10.17 12.79 -0.48
CA GLU A 178 10.40 14.24 -0.29
C GLU A 178 11.78 14.68 -0.78
N GLU A 179 12.81 13.88 -0.52
CA GLU A 179 14.18 14.10 -0.99
C GLU A 179 14.30 14.14 -2.53
N LEU A 180 13.35 13.51 -3.24
CA LEU A 180 13.25 13.51 -4.69
C LEU A 180 12.26 14.55 -5.24
N GLY A 181 11.72 15.42 -4.38
CA GLY A 181 10.77 16.47 -4.77
C GLY A 181 9.31 16.01 -4.86
N ILE A 182 9.02 14.74 -4.55
CA ILE A 182 7.66 14.20 -4.53
C ILE A 182 6.91 14.80 -3.35
N ALA A 183 5.71 15.34 -3.60
CA ALA A 183 4.84 15.75 -2.50
C ALA A 183 4.29 14.53 -1.77
N THR A 184 4.22 14.57 -0.46
CA THR A 184 3.82 13.41 0.35
C THR A 184 2.52 13.67 1.10
N ILE A 185 1.72 12.62 1.23
CA ILE A 185 0.54 12.56 2.10
C ILE A 185 0.71 11.36 3.03
N LEU A 186 0.65 11.60 4.33
CA LEU A 186 0.49 10.52 5.30
C LEU A 186 -0.99 10.11 5.34
N ALA A 187 -1.33 9.03 4.64
CA ALA A 187 -2.69 8.54 4.57
C ALA A 187 -3.13 7.95 5.92
N ARG A 188 -4.26 8.41 6.45
CA ARG A 188 -4.82 7.93 7.73
C ARG A 188 -6.31 7.75 7.67
N ASP A 189 -6.98 8.72 7.05
CA ASP A 189 -8.40 8.71 6.79
C ASP A 189 -8.62 8.87 5.27
N PRO A 190 -9.46 8.04 4.64
CA PRO A 190 -9.72 8.12 3.20
C PRO A 190 -10.22 9.48 2.73
N ALA A 191 -11.15 10.11 3.46
CA ALA A 191 -11.75 11.38 3.05
C ALA A 191 -10.73 12.53 3.11
N ASP A 192 -9.94 12.58 4.19
CA ASP A 192 -8.84 13.55 4.32
C ASP A 192 -7.75 13.32 3.26
N THR A 193 -7.40 12.05 3.00
CA THR A 193 -6.43 11.69 1.95
C THR A 193 -6.89 12.19 0.58
N ILE A 194 -8.16 11.96 0.23
CA ILE A 194 -8.74 12.42 -1.04
C ILE A 194 -8.76 13.95 -1.12
N ALA A 195 -9.14 14.66 -0.05
CA ALA A 195 -9.14 16.12 -0.03
C ALA A 195 -7.74 16.71 -0.24
N GLN A 196 -6.71 16.10 0.36
CA GLN A 196 -5.31 16.49 0.14
C GLN A 196 -4.86 16.20 -1.30
N LEU A 197 -5.27 15.06 -1.88
CA LEU A 197 -5.02 14.72 -3.28
C LEU A 197 -5.67 15.74 -4.23
N GLU A 198 -6.93 16.11 -4.01
CA GLU A 198 -7.64 17.13 -4.79
C GLU A 198 -6.90 18.48 -4.76
N ALA A 199 -6.43 18.89 -3.57
CA ALA A 199 -5.68 20.14 -3.41
C ALA A 199 -4.33 20.12 -4.15
N LEU A 200 -3.59 19.01 -4.10
CA LEU A 200 -2.27 18.88 -4.72
C LEU A 200 -2.33 18.65 -6.24
N LEU A 201 -3.36 17.95 -6.71
CA LEU A 201 -3.60 17.68 -8.14
C LEU A 201 -4.42 18.79 -8.81
N GLY A 202 -5.05 19.68 -8.04
CA GLY A 202 -5.82 20.82 -8.56
C GLY A 202 -7.04 20.39 -9.38
N LEU A 203 -7.67 19.26 -9.04
CA LEU A 203 -8.89 18.77 -9.69
C LEU A 203 -9.79 18.02 -8.69
N PRO A 204 -11.12 18.07 -8.84
CA PRO A 204 -12.04 17.29 -8.00
C PRO A 204 -11.93 15.80 -8.34
N LEU A 205 -11.79 14.96 -7.33
CA LEU A 205 -11.69 13.50 -7.43
C LEU A 205 -12.96 12.81 -6.97
N THR A 206 -13.74 13.50 -6.14
CA THR A 206 -15.09 13.11 -5.76
C THR A 206 -16.10 13.73 -6.71
N GLY A 207 -17.14 12.98 -7.06
CA GLY A 207 -18.29 13.57 -7.76
C GLY A 207 -18.98 14.56 -6.83
N HIS A 208 -19.14 15.81 -7.27
CA HIS A 208 -20.15 16.66 -6.67
C HIS A 208 -21.50 15.98 -6.92
N ASP A 209 -22.08 15.32 -5.91
CA ASP A 209 -23.51 15.11 -5.89
C ASP A 209 -24.13 16.50 -6.08
N GLN A 210 -24.70 16.71 -7.27
CA GLN A 210 -25.54 17.87 -7.50
C GLN A 210 -26.68 17.78 -6.50
N VAL A 211 -26.63 18.63 -5.48
CA VAL A 211 -27.83 19.08 -4.79
C VAL A 211 -28.64 19.84 -5.83
N VAL A 212 -29.44 19.10 -6.61
CA VAL A 212 -30.55 19.66 -7.35
C VAL A 212 -31.61 19.98 -6.29
N ALA A 213 -31.47 21.14 -5.66
CA ALA A 213 -32.58 21.78 -4.98
C ALA A 213 -33.42 22.48 -6.07
N SER A 214 -34.45 21.78 -6.51
CA SER A 214 -35.63 22.36 -7.17
C SER A 214 -36.37 23.33 -6.26
#